data_AF-A0A2D3WI72-F1
#
_entry.id   AF-A0A2D3WI72-F1
#
_cell.length_a   1.000
_cell.length_b   1.000
_cell.length_c   1.000
_cell.angle_alpha   90.00
_cell.angle_beta   90.00
_cell.angle_gamma   90.00
#
_symmetry.space_group_name_H-M   'P 1'
#
loop_
_entity.id
_entity.type
_entity.pdbx_description
1 polymer ?
#
loop_
_entity_poly.entity_id
_entity_poly.type
_entity_poly.pdbx_seq_one_letter_code
_entity_poly.pdbx_strand_id
1 'polypeptide(L)'
;MKEFLVETFAHHRTLIVFLHVISAVIWVGGMIAIRFATHQSLALISDPKLRLERAAHTLKRLFTIVMPFVILLIITAVLMAVGLGFRAAAMDPMGNVIDEYAMSIYNTVHIKEAIWLIMALNLGAMMWRRAKAEKALKEGNLEKAKEMLGLIAKYMVPVNIALGVIAIFIGVVLRNAY
;
A
#
# COMPACT_ATOMS: atom_id res chain seq x y z
N MET A 1 1.39 -27.08 3.07
CA MET A 1 1.42 -25.62 2.76
C MET A 1 1.94 -24.80 3.93
N LYS A 2 1.39 -24.92 5.16
CA LYS A 2 1.88 -24.19 6.34
C LYS A 2 3.37 -24.44 6.64
N GLU A 3 3.80 -25.70 6.63
CA GLU A 3 5.18 -26.12 6.91
C GLU A 3 6.18 -25.46 5.95
N PHE A 4 5.91 -25.54 4.64
CA PHE A 4 6.69 -24.86 3.61
C PHE A 4 6.85 -23.34 3.84
N LEU A 5 5.79 -22.63 4.26
CA LEU A 5 5.85 -21.19 4.53
C LEU A 5 6.73 -20.89 5.76
N VAL A 6 6.64 -21.71 6.80
CA VAL A 6 7.44 -21.58 8.03
C VAL A 6 8.92 -21.83 7.72
N GLU A 7 9.25 -22.91 7.01
CA GLU A 7 10.63 -23.21 6.61
C GLU A 7 11.23 -22.13 5.71
N THR A 8 10.47 -21.70 4.70
CA THR A 8 10.90 -20.62 3.80
C THR A 8 11.20 -19.34 4.56
N PHE A 9 10.32 -18.97 5.51
CA PHE A 9 10.53 -17.80 6.37
C PHE A 9 11.74 -17.95 7.27
N ALA A 10 11.93 -19.12 7.90
CA ALA A 10 13.05 -19.38 8.79
C ALA A 10 14.40 -19.24 8.06
N HIS A 11 14.52 -19.80 6.85
CA HIS A 11 15.76 -19.75 6.06
C HIS A 11 16.07 -18.36 5.47
N HIS A 12 15.04 -17.55 5.19
CA HIS A 12 15.20 -16.27 4.47
C HIS A 12 14.69 -15.07 5.28
N ARG A 13 14.61 -15.19 6.61
CA ARG A 13 13.97 -14.20 7.51
C ARG A 13 14.41 -12.77 7.23
N THR A 14 15.72 -12.52 7.23
CA THR A 14 16.29 -11.18 7.03
C THR A 14 15.91 -10.61 5.66
N LEU A 15 16.00 -11.42 4.61
CA LEU A 15 15.67 -11.00 3.25
C LEU A 15 14.18 -10.70 3.11
N ILE A 16 13.30 -11.56 3.65
CA ILE A 16 11.84 -11.36 3.60
C ILE A 16 11.44 -10.07 4.32
N VAL A 17 11.97 -9.83 5.51
CA VAL A 17 11.71 -8.60 6.26
C VAL A 17 12.23 -7.38 5.50
N PHE A 18 13.44 -7.45 4.94
CA PHE A 18 13.99 -6.37 4.12
C PHE A 18 13.10 -6.06 2.91
N LEU A 19 12.69 -7.09 2.15
CA LEU A 19 11.81 -6.96 0.98
C LEU A 19 10.44 -6.37 1.37
N HIS A 20 9.91 -6.73 2.55
CA HIS A 20 8.68 -6.17 3.08
C HIS A 20 8.82 -4.67 3.35
N VAL A 21 9.88 -4.27 4.07
CA VAL A 21 10.12 -2.88 4.46
C VAL A 21 10.40 -2.00 3.24
N ILE A 22 11.27 -2.43 2.32
CA ILE A 22 11.58 -1.63 1.12
C ILE A 22 10.35 -1.48 0.21
N SER A 23 9.47 -2.48 0.15
CA SER A 23 8.21 -2.37 -0.58
C SER A 23 7.29 -1.30 0.00
N ALA A 24 7.18 -1.24 1.33
CA ALA A 24 6.41 -0.20 2.01
C ALA A 24 7.00 1.20 1.78
N VAL A 25 8.34 1.32 1.83
CA VAL A 25 9.06 2.57 1.56
C VAL A 25 8.79 3.07 0.13
N ILE A 26 8.92 2.19 -0.87
CA ILE A 26 8.71 2.58 -2.28
C ILE A 26 7.26 2.98 -2.52
N TRP A 27 6.30 2.25 -1.95
CA TRP A 27 4.88 2.56 -2.13
C TRP A 27 4.49 3.87 -1.45
N VAL A 28 4.67 3.97 -0.14
CA VAL A 28 4.26 5.15 0.64
C VAL A 28 5.11 6.36 0.27
N GLY A 29 6.42 6.18 0.15
CA GLY A 29 7.36 7.23 -0.27
C GLY A 29 7.07 7.75 -1.68
N GLY A 30 6.75 6.87 -2.63
CA GLY A 30 6.37 7.28 -3.99
C GLY A 30 5.09 8.13 -4.03
N MET A 31 4.10 7.81 -3.20
CA MET A 31 2.88 8.61 -3.06
C MET A 31 3.16 9.98 -2.42
N ILE A 32 4.00 10.03 -1.38
CA ILE A 32 4.46 11.27 -0.75
C ILE A 32 5.18 12.16 -1.76
N ALA A 33 6.12 11.59 -2.53
CA ALA A 33 6.87 12.31 -3.56
C ALA A 33 5.95 12.94 -4.61
N ILE A 34 4.96 12.18 -5.11
CA ILE A 34 3.99 12.75 -6.05
C ILE A 34 3.12 13.82 -5.41
N ARG A 35 2.68 13.63 -4.17
CA ARG A 35 1.78 14.58 -3.50
C ARG A 35 2.46 15.92 -3.22
N PHE A 36 3.72 15.90 -2.77
CA PHE A 36 4.37 17.11 -2.28
C PHE A 36 5.36 17.72 -3.28
N ALA A 37 6.00 16.92 -4.13
CA ALA A 37 6.90 17.44 -5.16
C ALA A 37 6.20 17.55 -6.53
N THR A 38 5.75 16.43 -7.09
CA THR A 38 5.23 16.42 -8.46
C THR A 38 3.97 17.26 -8.61
N HIS A 39 3.02 17.17 -7.68
CA HIS A 39 1.78 17.95 -7.74
C HIS A 39 2.05 19.46 -7.78
N GLN A 40 3.01 19.94 -6.97
CA GLN A 40 3.39 21.36 -6.94
C GLN A 40 4.08 21.77 -8.25
N SER A 41 4.97 20.93 -8.78
CA SER A 41 5.59 21.18 -10.08
C SER A 41 4.57 21.25 -11.22
N LEU A 42 3.59 20.35 -11.24
CA LEU A 42 2.55 20.33 -12.26
C LEU A 42 1.60 21.53 -12.16
N ALA A 43 1.41 22.10 -10.96
CA ALA A 43 0.55 23.27 -10.77
C ALA A 43 1.04 24.50 -11.53
N LEU A 44 2.35 24.58 -11.81
CA LEU A 44 2.98 25.67 -12.56
C LEU A 44 2.73 25.62 -14.08
N ILE A 45 2.16 24.53 -14.60
CA ILE A 45 1.83 24.42 -16.03
C ILE A 45 0.58 25.25 -16.31
N SER A 46 0.73 26.29 -17.15
CA SER A 46 -0.36 27.22 -17.51
C SER A 46 -1.45 26.58 -18.37
N ASP A 47 -1.07 25.74 -19.34
CA ASP A 47 -2.03 25.03 -20.20
C ASP A 47 -2.77 23.94 -19.40
N PRO A 48 -4.10 24.07 -19.18
CA PRO A 48 -4.88 23.10 -18.42
C PRO A 48 -4.86 21.70 -19.01
N LYS A 49 -4.86 21.57 -20.36
CA LYS A 49 -4.86 20.27 -21.03
C LYS A 49 -3.54 19.55 -20.80
N LEU A 50 -2.44 20.24 -21.11
CA LEU A 50 -1.09 19.71 -20.88
C LEU A 50 -0.89 19.31 -19.40
N ARG A 51 -1.36 20.12 -18.46
CA ARG A 51 -1.28 19.81 -17.03
C ARG A 51 -1.99 18.49 -16.67
N LEU A 52 -3.20 18.28 -17.17
CA LEU A 52 -3.96 17.04 -16.92
C LEU A 52 -3.31 15.82 -17.58
N GLU A 53 -2.78 15.96 -18.79
CA GLU A 53 -2.05 14.89 -19.48
C GLU A 53 -0.80 14.48 -18.71
N ARG A 54 -0.02 15.46 -18.22
CA ARG A 54 1.15 15.19 -17.39
C ARG A 54 0.79 14.56 -16.06
N ALA A 55 -0.29 15.00 -15.40
CA ALA A 55 -0.78 14.37 -14.18
C ALA A 55 -1.18 12.90 -14.40
N ALA A 56 -1.95 12.60 -15.45
CA ALA A 56 -2.35 11.24 -15.79
C ALA A 56 -1.12 10.35 -16.11
N HIS A 57 -0.16 10.87 -16.87
CA HIS A 57 1.06 10.15 -17.22
C HIS A 57 1.95 9.87 -16.00
N THR A 58 2.11 10.84 -15.10
CA THR A 58 2.89 10.66 -13.87
C THR A 58 2.25 9.63 -12.94
N LEU A 59 0.92 9.67 -12.77
CA LEU A 59 0.20 8.64 -12.01
C LEU A 59 0.35 7.25 -12.64
N LYS A 60 0.32 7.15 -13.98
CA LYS A 60 0.59 5.89 -14.69
C LYS A 60 1.95 5.32 -14.33
N ARG A 61 2.99 6.15 -14.42
CA ARG A 61 4.37 5.75 -14.08
C ARG A 61 4.49 5.29 -12.63
N LEU A 62 3.92 6.05 -11.69
CA LEU A 62 3.92 5.64 -10.27
C LEU A 62 3.25 4.29 -10.09
N PHE A 63 2.02 4.11 -10.58
CA PHE A 63 1.29 2.87 -10.38
C PHE A 63 2.01 1.67 -11.01
N THR A 64 2.63 1.85 -12.17
CA THR A 64 3.46 0.79 -12.80
C THR A 64 4.66 0.42 -11.94
N ILE A 65 5.35 1.39 -11.33
CA ILE A 65 6.49 1.13 -10.45
C ILE A 65 6.04 0.48 -9.15
N VAL A 66 4.96 0.98 -8.55
CA VAL A 66 4.49 0.57 -7.22
C VAL A 66 3.83 -0.81 -7.23
N MET A 67 3.10 -1.17 -8.29
CA MET A 67 2.36 -2.44 -8.38
C MET A 67 3.18 -3.69 -8.01
N PRO A 68 4.39 -3.93 -8.55
CA PRO A 68 5.20 -5.09 -8.14
C PRO A 68 5.56 -5.07 -6.66
N PHE A 69 5.79 -3.89 -6.06
CA PHE A 69 6.06 -3.77 -4.62
C PHE A 69 4.82 -4.00 -3.76
N VAL A 70 3.62 -3.64 -4.23
CA VAL A 70 2.37 -4.01 -3.53
C VAL A 70 2.21 -5.53 -3.47
N ILE A 71 2.42 -6.20 -4.61
CA ILE A 71 2.34 -7.65 -4.69
C ILE A 71 3.40 -8.29 -3.78
N LEU A 72 4.64 -7.81 -3.84
CA LEU A 72 5.73 -8.27 -2.98
C LEU A 72 5.43 -8.04 -1.49
N LEU A 73 4.83 -6.91 -1.13
CA LEU A 73 4.42 -6.59 0.25
C LEU A 73 3.38 -7.57 0.75
N ILE A 74 2.38 -7.93 -0.07
CA ILE A 74 1.35 -8.92 0.28
C ILE A 74 1.97 -10.31 0.50
N ILE A 75 2.82 -10.76 -0.43
CA ILE A 75 3.48 -12.07 -0.33
C ILE A 75 4.33 -12.15 0.95
N THR A 76 5.15 -11.13 1.19
CA THR A 76 6.01 -11.07 2.39
C THR A 76 5.20 -10.93 3.68
N ALA A 77 4.06 -10.23 3.67
CA ALA A 77 3.15 -10.14 4.81
C ALA A 77 2.63 -11.53 5.21
N VAL A 78 2.15 -12.32 4.25
CA VAL A 78 1.65 -13.68 4.50
C VAL A 78 2.76 -14.59 5.04
N LEU A 79 3.96 -14.54 4.45
CA LEU A 79 5.11 -15.31 4.92
C LEU A 79 5.47 -14.96 6.37
N MET A 80 5.47 -13.66 6.72
CA MET A 80 5.77 -13.21 8.08
C MET A 80 4.67 -13.57 9.07
N ALA A 81 3.39 -13.40 8.72
CA ALA A 81 2.26 -13.68 9.60
C ALA A 81 2.19 -15.17 9.98
N VAL A 82 2.45 -16.06 9.02
CA VAL A 82 2.49 -17.50 9.27
C VAL A 82 3.81 -17.92 9.92
N GLY A 83 4.95 -17.43 9.40
CA GLY A 83 6.28 -17.83 9.84
C GLY A 83 6.65 -17.39 11.26
N LEU A 84 6.11 -16.26 11.73
CA LEU A 84 6.28 -15.79 13.12
C LEU A 84 5.32 -16.47 14.11
N GLY A 85 4.32 -17.21 13.61
CA GLY A 85 3.48 -18.04 14.48
C GLY A 85 2.50 -17.28 15.38
N PHE A 86 2.17 -16.02 15.08
CA PHE A 86 1.29 -15.17 15.93
C PHE A 86 0.00 -15.88 16.38
N ARG A 87 -0.67 -16.62 15.48
CA ARG A 87 -1.91 -17.35 15.80
C ARG A 87 -1.66 -18.47 16.81
N ALA A 88 -0.54 -19.17 16.69
CA ALA A 88 -0.20 -20.29 17.58
C ALA A 88 0.22 -19.79 18.97
N ALA A 89 0.77 -18.59 19.05
CA ALA A 89 1.05 -17.93 20.33
C ALA A 89 -0.23 -17.43 21.03
N ALA A 90 -1.25 -17.00 20.27
CA ALA A 90 -2.47 -16.41 20.81
C ALA A 90 -3.59 -17.41 21.11
N MET A 91 -3.73 -18.48 20.30
CA MET A 91 -4.89 -19.37 20.34
C MET A 91 -4.51 -20.85 20.21
N ASP A 92 -5.26 -21.70 20.89
CA ASP A 92 -5.18 -23.16 20.74
C ASP A 92 -5.76 -23.63 19.37
N PRO A 93 -5.71 -24.94 19.06
CA PRO A 93 -6.33 -25.48 17.84
C PRO A 93 -7.86 -25.37 17.80
N MET A 94 -8.52 -25.29 18.95
CA MET A 94 -9.97 -25.11 19.08
C MET A 94 -10.40 -23.64 18.94
N GLY A 95 -9.44 -22.71 18.93
CA GLY A 95 -9.67 -21.27 18.81
C GLY A 95 -9.85 -20.55 20.14
N ASN A 96 -9.60 -21.21 21.28
CA ASN A 96 -9.64 -20.55 22.59
C ASN A 96 -8.39 -19.70 22.76
N VAL A 97 -8.55 -18.51 23.33
CA VAL A 97 -7.43 -17.62 23.68
C VAL A 97 -6.62 -18.27 24.81
N ILE A 98 -5.33 -18.44 24.58
CA ILE A 98 -4.39 -19.02 25.56
C ILE A 98 -3.46 -17.97 26.18
N ASP A 99 -3.29 -16.83 25.51
CA ASP A 99 -2.48 -15.70 25.99
C ASP A 99 -3.09 -14.38 25.46
N GLU A 100 -3.53 -13.52 26.40
CA GLU A 100 -4.17 -12.24 26.07
C GLU A 100 -3.20 -11.23 25.44
N TYR A 101 -1.95 -11.23 25.86
CA TYR A 101 -0.93 -10.34 25.31
C TYR A 101 -0.58 -10.76 23.87
N ALA A 102 -0.37 -12.05 23.63
CA ALA A 102 -0.17 -12.58 22.28
C ALA A 102 -1.40 -12.37 21.39
N MET A 103 -2.62 -12.45 21.93
CA MET A 103 -3.84 -12.12 21.21
C MET A 103 -3.91 -10.64 20.82
N SER A 104 -3.48 -9.73 21.69
CA SER A 104 -3.36 -8.30 21.36
C SER A 104 -2.39 -8.06 20.20
N ILE A 105 -1.23 -8.74 20.21
CA ILE A 105 -0.27 -8.67 19.09
C ILE A 105 -0.89 -9.25 17.82
N TYR A 106 -1.53 -10.42 17.89
CA TYR A 106 -2.18 -11.07 16.75
C TYR A 106 -3.25 -10.17 16.11
N ASN A 107 -4.10 -9.54 16.92
CA ASN A 107 -5.10 -8.58 16.45
C ASN A 107 -4.43 -7.34 15.82
N THR A 108 -3.33 -6.85 16.39
CA THR A 108 -2.58 -5.71 15.84
C THR A 108 -2.00 -6.01 14.46
N VAL A 109 -1.54 -7.25 14.22
CA VAL A 109 -1.11 -7.70 12.88
C VAL A 109 -2.27 -7.65 11.89
N HIS A 110 -3.44 -8.17 12.26
CA HIS A 110 -4.64 -8.15 11.40
C HIS A 110 -5.12 -6.74 11.08
N ILE A 111 -5.08 -5.82 12.05
CA ILE A 111 -5.41 -4.42 11.82
C ILE A 111 -4.47 -3.83 10.76
N LYS A 112 -3.16 -4.07 10.89
CA LYS A 112 -2.17 -3.62 9.90
C LYS A 112 -2.44 -4.22 8.51
N GLU A 113 -2.74 -5.50 8.43
CA GLU A 113 -3.06 -6.19 7.17
C GLU A 113 -4.35 -5.65 6.54
N ALA A 114 -5.38 -5.36 7.33
CA ALA A 114 -6.61 -4.74 6.87
C ALA A 114 -6.36 -3.34 6.30
N ILE A 115 -5.49 -2.54 6.94
CA ILE A 115 -5.08 -1.24 6.41
C ILE A 115 -4.42 -1.41 5.03
N TRP A 116 -3.46 -2.35 4.90
CA TRP A 116 -2.81 -2.61 3.61
C TRP A 116 -3.78 -3.07 2.53
N LEU A 117 -4.76 -3.91 2.88
CA LEU A 117 -5.80 -4.34 1.95
C LEU A 117 -6.66 -3.16 1.47
N ILE A 118 -7.12 -2.31 2.39
CA ILE A 118 -7.88 -1.09 2.05
C ILE A 118 -7.06 -0.20 1.12
N MET A 119 -5.77 -0.03 1.40
CA MET A 119 -4.87 0.77 0.56
C MET A 119 -4.68 0.18 -0.84
N ALA A 120 -4.58 -1.15 -0.95
CA ALA A 120 -4.45 -1.85 -2.22
C ALA A 120 -5.73 -1.72 -3.06
N LEU A 121 -6.90 -1.84 -2.44
CA LEU A 121 -8.19 -1.60 -3.09
C LEU A 121 -8.33 -0.15 -3.56
N ASN A 122 -7.93 0.82 -2.73
CA ASN A 122 -7.91 2.23 -3.11
C ASN A 122 -6.94 2.48 -4.28
N LEU A 123 -5.77 1.81 -4.32
CA LEU A 123 -4.86 1.85 -5.48
C LEU A 123 -5.52 1.33 -6.75
N GLY A 124 -6.22 0.19 -6.68
CA GLY A 124 -6.99 -0.34 -7.80
C GLY A 124 -8.04 0.65 -8.31
N ALA A 125 -8.78 1.29 -7.40
CA ALA A 125 -9.75 2.32 -7.73
C ALA A 125 -9.08 3.56 -8.38
N MET A 126 -7.91 3.99 -7.90
CA MET A 126 -7.14 5.08 -8.51
C MET A 126 -6.67 4.73 -9.93
N MET A 127 -6.19 3.50 -10.16
CA MET A 127 -5.77 3.02 -11.48
C MET A 127 -6.94 3.05 -12.49
N TRP A 128 -8.12 2.60 -12.07
CA TRP A 128 -9.33 2.66 -12.88
C TRP A 128 -9.76 4.09 -13.20
N ARG A 129 -9.79 4.99 -12.19
CA ARG A 129 -10.11 6.41 -12.40
C ARG A 129 -9.11 7.08 -13.34
N ARG A 130 -7.82 6.80 -13.19
CA ARG A 130 -6.77 7.32 -14.09
C ARG A 130 -6.97 6.84 -15.52
N ALA A 131 -7.29 5.56 -15.73
CA ALA A 131 -7.58 5.03 -17.07
C ALA A 131 -8.80 5.71 -17.72
N LYS A 132 -9.86 5.98 -16.94
CA LYS A 132 -11.02 6.75 -17.40
C LYS A 132 -10.66 8.20 -17.76
N ALA A 133 -9.79 8.84 -16.97
CA ALA A 133 -9.30 10.18 -17.28
C ALA A 133 -8.48 10.21 -18.57
N GLU A 134 -7.60 9.22 -18.78
CA GLU A 134 -6.79 9.09 -20.00
C GLU A 134 -7.67 8.91 -21.24
N LYS A 135 -8.78 8.16 -21.14
CA LYS A 135 -9.78 8.06 -22.20
C LYS A 135 -10.48 9.40 -22.46
N ALA A 136 -10.94 10.09 -21.42
CA ALA A 136 -11.60 11.40 -21.54
C ALA A 136 -10.70 12.47 -22.18
N LEU A 137 -9.39 12.47 -21.88
CA LEU A 137 -8.41 13.37 -22.50
C LEU A 137 -8.28 13.14 -24.01
N LYS A 138 -8.28 11.87 -24.46
CA LYS A 138 -8.24 11.53 -25.89
C LYS A 138 -9.51 11.97 -26.64
N GLU A 139 -10.64 11.94 -25.95
CA GLU A 139 -11.94 12.39 -26.47
C GLU A 139 -12.11 13.93 -26.41
N GLY A 140 -11.12 14.67 -25.88
CA GLY A 140 -11.19 16.11 -25.70
C GLY A 140 -12.06 16.57 -24.52
N ASN A 141 -12.58 15.66 -23.70
CA ASN A 141 -13.42 15.97 -22.55
C ASN A 141 -12.58 16.30 -21.31
N LEU A 142 -12.13 17.56 -21.22
CA LEU A 142 -11.25 18.05 -20.15
C LEU A 142 -11.96 18.11 -18.78
N GLU A 143 -13.25 18.42 -18.75
CA GLU A 143 -14.08 18.47 -17.53
C GLU A 143 -14.05 17.11 -16.80
N LYS A 144 -14.39 16.04 -17.52
CA LYS A 144 -14.40 14.68 -16.98
C LYS A 144 -13.01 14.20 -16.58
N ALA A 145 -11.98 14.56 -17.35
CA ALA A 145 -10.60 14.23 -17.00
C ALA A 145 -10.18 14.91 -15.68
N LYS A 146 -10.51 16.19 -15.52
CA LYS A 146 -10.25 16.97 -14.31
C LYS A 146 -10.97 16.40 -13.10
N GLU A 147 -12.24 16.02 -13.23
CA GLU A 147 -13.00 15.40 -12.15
C GLU A 147 -12.35 14.09 -11.68
N MET A 148 -12.03 13.20 -12.62
CA MET A 148 -11.45 11.89 -12.33
C MET A 148 -10.06 11.97 -11.69
N LEU A 149 -9.20 12.86 -12.19
CA LEU A 149 -7.85 13.07 -11.64
C LEU A 149 -7.87 13.90 -10.34
N GLY A 150 -8.80 14.85 -10.23
CA GLY A 150 -8.95 15.70 -9.06
C GLY A 150 -9.29 14.90 -7.80
N LEU A 151 -10.17 13.91 -7.92
CA LEU A 151 -10.49 13.00 -6.80
C LEU A 151 -9.28 12.20 -6.32
N ILE A 152 -8.43 11.75 -7.25
CA ILE A 152 -7.19 11.04 -6.92
C ILE A 152 -6.27 11.95 -6.10
N ALA A 153 -6.01 13.16 -6.60
CA ALA A 153 -5.07 14.09 -5.98
C ALA A 153 -5.57 14.67 -4.66
N LYS A 154 -6.87 14.97 -4.55
CA LYS A 154 -7.47 15.63 -3.38
C LYS A 154 -7.72 14.68 -2.22
N TYR A 155 -8.10 13.43 -2.51
CA TYR A 155 -8.56 12.50 -1.47
C TYR A 155 -7.82 11.17 -1.49
N MET A 156 -7.81 10.47 -2.62
CA MET A 156 -7.38 9.06 -2.62
C MET A 156 -5.90 8.89 -2.28
N VAL A 157 -5.02 9.74 -2.83
CA VAL A 157 -3.59 9.73 -2.52
C VAL A 157 -3.33 10.15 -1.06
N PRO A 158 -3.84 11.29 -0.55
CA PRO A 158 -3.68 11.65 0.86
C PRO A 158 -4.17 10.59 1.84
N VAL A 159 -5.33 9.97 1.58
CA VAL A 159 -5.86 8.88 2.42
C VAL A 159 -4.91 7.69 2.43
N ASN A 160 -4.40 7.27 1.27
CA ASN A 160 -3.42 6.18 1.22
C ASN A 160 -2.10 6.51 1.92
N ILE A 161 -1.64 7.76 1.86
CA ILE A 161 -0.45 8.20 2.60
C ILE A 161 -0.69 8.09 4.10
N ALA A 162 -1.81 8.63 4.60
CA ALA A 162 -2.13 8.59 6.03
C ALA A 162 -2.23 7.15 6.55
N LEU A 163 -2.98 6.29 5.83
CA LEU A 163 -3.08 4.86 6.15
C LEU A 163 -1.72 4.16 6.10
N GLY A 164 -0.90 4.46 5.10
CA GLY A 164 0.42 3.86 4.93
C GLY A 164 1.38 4.23 6.06
N VAL A 165 1.39 5.50 6.49
CA VAL A 165 2.20 5.96 7.62
C VAL A 165 1.74 5.29 8.93
N ILE A 166 0.43 5.18 9.15
CA ILE A 166 -0.12 4.47 10.33
C ILE A 166 0.29 2.99 10.31
N ALA A 167 0.17 2.31 9.17
CA ALA A 167 0.55 0.90 9.04
C ALA A 167 2.06 0.68 9.24
N ILE A 168 2.90 1.59 8.75
CA ILE A 168 4.35 1.58 8.99
C ILE A 168 4.63 1.75 10.48
N PHE A 169 3.99 2.71 11.15
CA PHE A 169 4.15 2.91 12.59
C PHE A 169 3.76 1.67 13.40
N ILE A 170 2.63 1.04 13.08
CA ILE A 170 2.22 -0.23 13.68
C ILE A 170 3.28 -1.31 13.44
N GLY A 171 3.87 -1.36 12.24
CA GLY A 171 4.98 -2.26 11.92
C GLY A 171 6.22 -2.04 12.80
N VAL A 172 6.56 -0.79 13.12
CA VAL A 172 7.65 -0.46 14.04
C VAL A 172 7.34 -0.91 15.47
N VAL A 173 6.12 -0.68 15.95
CA VAL A 173 5.66 -1.14 17.28
C VAL A 173 5.74 -2.67 17.37
N LEU A 174 5.21 -3.37 16.36
CA LEU A 174 5.23 -4.84 16.29
C LEU A 174 6.65 -5.42 16.28
N ARG A 175 7.64 -4.71 15.73
CA ARG A 175 9.04 -5.15 15.75
C ARG A 175 9.60 -5.22 17.17
N ASN A 176 9.19 -4.31 18.05
CA ASN A 176 9.66 -4.24 19.43
C ASN A 176 8.84 -5.14 20.38
N ALA A 177 7.76 -5.74 19.88
CA ALA A 177 6.93 -6.69 20.63
C ALA A 177 7.52 -8.13 20.65
N TYR A 178 8.65 -8.33 19.97
CA TYR A 178 9.42 -9.57 19.87
C TYR A 178 10.84 -9.39 20.36
#